data_AF-A0A9P7GTV9-F1
#
_entry.id   AF-A0A9P7GTV9-F1
#
_cell.length_a   1.000
_cell.length_b   1.000
_cell.length_c   1.000
_cell.angle_alpha   90.00
_cell.angle_beta   90.00
_cell.angle_gamma   90.00
#
_symmetry.space_group_name_H-M   'P 1'
#
loop_
_entity.id
_entity.type
_entity.pdbx_description
1 polymer ?
#
loop_
_entity_poly.entity_id
_entity_poly.type
_entity_poly.pdbx_seq_one_letter_code
_entity_poly.pdbx_strand_id
1 'polypeptide(L)'
;MFIIFQFNHLTSLHALPDSLAANHLQPLQPIARLIIHVFSRDNVFFIIPNSDLGALKPRELPREIFVDEGNILPLDPAAPKKRGRPTKRDRAKKARLAIDDLDRWIKDTATLSTSPSTSTLVLPPTSDSIADDPLLSTLQRYHDEKTQILNSIDNQSEPTTLSSHIGTVVNKANKFVLERLKAAEGLFTLDRVLVNSSERAGVARVERAVNELGNLTPLGRNGGALSLLEGAGELQS
;
A
#
# COMPACT_ATOMS: atom_id res chain seq x y z
N MET A 1 22.05 -22.59 -4.49
CA MET A 1 20.75 -22.86 -3.85
C MET A 1 20.94 -22.60 -2.37
N PHE A 2 20.27 -21.60 -1.81
CA PHE A 2 20.38 -21.28 -0.38
C PHE A 2 19.25 -21.96 0.38
N ILE A 3 19.55 -22.48 1.56
CA ILE A 3 18.54 -23.06 2.45
C ILE A 3 18.17 -21.99 3.46
N ILE A 4 16.90 -21.57 3.45
CA ILE A 4 16.38 -20.57 4.39
C ILE A 4 16.08 -21.29 5.71
N PHE A 5 16.72 -20.83 6.79
CA PHE A 5 16.56 -21.39 8.13
C PHE A 5 16.16 -20.30 9.11
N GLN A 6 15.19 -20.58 9.98
CA GLN A 6 14.92 -19.74 11.14
C GLN A 6 16.01 -19.93 12.18
N PHE A 7 16.36 -18.86 12.90
CA PHE A 7 17.41 -18.89 13.92
C PHE A 7 17.17 -19.96 15.01
N ASN A 8 15.92 -20.13 15.48
CA ASN A 8 15.56 -21.21 16.42
C ASN A 8 15.86 -22.63 15.85
N HIS A 9 15.65 -22.84 14.56
CA HIS A 9 15.89 -24.13 13.91
C HIS A 9 17.38 -24.42 13.75
N LEU A 10 18.20 -23.39 13.58
CA LEU A 10 19.66 -23.52 13.53
C LEU A 10 20.20 -24.03 14.87
N THR A 11 19.70 -23.49 15.97
CA THR A 11 20.05 -23.95 17.32
C THR A 11 19.70 -25.43 17.51
N SER A 12 18.50 -25.85 17.11
CA SER A 12 18.08 -27.26 17.15
C SER A 12 18.93 -28.16 16.25
N LEU A 13 19.32 -27.68 15.06
CA LEU A 13 20.18 -28.42 14.15
C LEU A 13 21.57 -28.65 14.75
N HIS A 14 22.14 -27.64 15.41
CA HIS A 14 23.43 -27.79 16.11
C HIS A 14 23.36 -28.71 17.33
N ALA A 15 22.21 -28.80 18.00
CA ALA A 15 21.97 -29.74 19.09
C ALA A 15 21.65 -31.18 18.62
N LEU A 16 21.41 -31.39 17.33
CA LEU A 16 21.04 -32.70 16.76
C LEU A 16 22.06 -33.81 17.07
N PRO A 17 23.38 -33.62 16.89
CA PRO A 17 24.36 -34.68 17.21
C PRO A 17 24.28 -35.11 18.67
N ASP A 18 23.97 -34.19 19.59
CA ASP A 18 23.90 -34.50 21.02
C ASP A 18 22.60 -35.25 21.37
N SER A 19 21.53 -35.03 20.59
CA SER A 19 20.29 -35.81 20.69
C SER A 19 20.43 -37.26 20.21
N LEU A 20 21.45 -37.56 19.39
CA LEU A 20 21.74 -38.91 18.88
C LEU A 20 22.52 -39.78 19.88
N ALA A 21 22.42 -39.50 21.18
CA ALA A 21 23.14 -40.21 22.24
C ALA A 21 22.69 -41.67 22.48
N ALA A 22 21.66 -42.15 21.77
CA ALA A 22 21.20 -43.54 21.89
C ALA A 22 22.27 -44.53 21.39
N ASN A 23 22.44 -45.66 22.09
CA ASN A 23 23.49 -46.67 21.83
C ASN A 23 23.54 -47.15 20.36
N HIS A 24 22.39 -47.21 19.67
CA HIS A 24 22.31 -47.66 18.28
C HIS A 24 22.53 -46.53 17.25
N LEU A 25 22.54 -45.26 17.67
CA LEU A 25 22.72 -44.08 16.82
C LEU A 25 24.08 -43.40 17.03
N GLN A 26 24.83 -43.78 18.05
CA GLN A 26 26.17 -43.26 18.33
C GLN A 26 27.10 -43.24 17.10
N PRO A 27 27.16 -44.27 16.24
CA PRO A 27 28.03 -44.25 15.06
C PRO A 27 27.70 -43.14 14.05
N LEU A 28 26.46 -42.64 14.05
CA LEU A 28 26.00 -41.60 13.13
C LEU A 28 26.33 -40.18 13.62
N GLN A 29 26.57 -40.01 14.92
CA GLN A 29 26.90 -38.73 15.54
C GLN A 29 28.07 -37.98 14.88
N PRO A 30 29.24 -38.60 14.60
CA PRO A 30 30.34 -37.90 13.94
C PRO A 30 30.00 -37.47 12.51
N ILE A 31 29.19 -38.26 11.80
CA ILE A 31 28.75 -37.94 10.43
C ILE A 31 27.82 -36.73 10.45
N ALA A 32 26.82 -36.73 11.35
CA ALA A 32 25.91 -35.59 11.51
C ALA A 32 26.69 -34.31 11.86
N ARG A 33 27.66 -34.39 12.79
CA ARG A 33 28.50 -33.26 13.16
C ARG A 33 29.35 -32.75 11.99
N LEU A 34 29.91 -33.64 11.18
CA LEU A 34 30.69 -33.27 9.99
C LEU A 34 29.83 -32.54 8.96
N ILE A 35 28.64 -33.06 8.65
CA ILE A 35 27.73 -32.44 7.68
C ILE A 35 27.32 -31.04 8.12
N ILE A 36 26.92 -30.89 9.39
CA ILE A 36 26.55 -29.59 9.95
C ILE A 36 27.75 -28.63 9.88
N HIS A 37 28.95 -29.10 10.24
CA HIS A 37 30.16 -28.27 10.19
C HIS A 37 30.49 -27.80 8.77
N VAL A 38 30.36 -28.65 7.76
CA VAL A 38 30.54 -28.27 6.34
C VAL A 38 29.52 -27.23 5.92
N PHE A 39 28.24 -27.42 6.24
CA PHE A 39 27.20 -26.45 5.91
C PHE A 39 27.36 -25.10 6.62
N SER A 40 27.83 -25.09 7.87
CA SER A 40 28.17 -23.87 8.59
C SER A 40 29.38 -23.16 7.98
N ARG A 41 30.43 -23.90 7.61
CA ARG A 41 31.64 -23.34 7.00
C ARG A 41 31.37 -22.72 5.63
N ASP A 42 30.55 -23.39 4.83
CA ASP A 42 30.25 -22.98 3.46
C ASP A 42 29.11 -21.95 3.39
N ASN A 43 28.64 -21.44 4.55
CA ASN A 43 27.57 -20.43 4.68
C ASN A 43 26.31 -20.75 3.85
N VAL A 44 25.91 -22.02 3.83
CA VAL A 44 24.77 -22.48 3.02
C VAL A 44 23.42 -22.00 3.58
N PHE A 45 23.40 -21.65 4.87
CA PHE A 45 22.21 -21.21 5.57
C PHE A 45 21.98 -19.70 5.44
N PHE A 46 20.81 -19.34 4.91
CA PHE A 46 20.30 -17.98 5.01
C PHE A 46 19.48 -17.87 6.30
N ILE A 47 20.05 -17.22 7.32
CA ILE A 47 19.45 -17.12 8.65
C ILE A 47 18.44 -15.97 8.65
N ILE A 48 17.17 -16.29 8.85
CA ILE A 48 16.13 -15.29 9.08
C ILE A 48 15.94 -15.05 10.60
N PRO A 49 15.60 -13.81 11.01
CA PRO A 49 15.31 -13.47 12.40
C PRO A 49 14.23 -14.37 13.01
N ASN A 50 14.22 -14.49 14.33
CA ASN A 50 13.22 -15.30 15.05
C ASN A 50 11.79 -14.88 14.67
N SER A 51 11.00 -15.85 14.24
CA SER A 51 9.58 -15.68 13.85
C SER A 51 8.69 -15.20 15.01
N ASP A 52 9.14 -15.39 16.25
CA ASP A 52 8.46 -14.95 17.47
C ASP A 52 8.41 -13.41 17.61
N LEU A 53 9.28 -12.69 16.89
CA LEU A 53 9.29 -11.22 16.83
C LEU A 53 8.46 -10.66 15.66
N GLY A 54 7.78 -11.52 14.90
CA GLY A 54 7.00 -11.13 13.74
C GLY A 54 5.56 -10.73 14.07
N ALA A 55 5.04 -9.72 13.38
CA ALA A 55 3.62 -9.34 13.39
C ALA A 55 2.65 -10.49 13.02
N LEU A 56 3.18 -11.62 12.54
CA LEU A 56 2.45 -12.82 12.13
C LEU A 56 2.12 -13.78 13.28
N LYS A 57 2.60 -13.53 14.51
CA LYS A 57 2.18 -14.25 15.73
C LYS A 57 1.44 -13.33 16.71
N PRO A 58 0.21 -12.87 16.39
CA PRO A 58 -0.59 -12.02 17.28
C PRO A 58 -1.13 -12.72 18.53
N ARG A 59 -0.67 -13.95 18.83
CA ARG A 59 -1.15 -14.76 19.96
C ARG A 59 -0.52 -14.35 21.29
N GLU A 60 0.65 -13.72 21.27
CA GLU A 60 1.39 -13.34 22.47
C GLU A 60 1.32 -11.84 22.78
N LEU A 61 0.75 -11.04 21.86
CA LEU A 61 0.41 -9.66 22.16
C LEU A 61 -0.79 -9.64 23.12
N PRO A 62 -0.76 -8.84 24.20
CA PRO A 62 -1.90 -8.67 25.07
C PRO A 62 -3.10 -8.21 24.23
N ARG A 63 -4.10 -9.07 24.09
CA ARG A 63 -5.33 -8.73 23.37
C ARG A 63 -6.07 -7.69 24.21
N GLU A 64 -6.47 -6.57 23.59
CA GLU A 64 -7.41 -5.65 24.23
C GLU A 64 -8.69 -6.42 24.57
N ILE A 65 -9.07 -6.42 25.85
CA ILE A 65 -10.33 -6.97 26.30
C ILE A 65 -11.41 -5.94 25.93
N PHE A 66 -12.14 -6.21 24.85
CA PHE A 66 -13.33 -5.44 24.50
C PHE A 66 -14.41 -5.70 25.57
N VAL A 67 -14.69 -4.68 26.37
CA VAL A 67 -15.87 -4.65 27.25
C VAL A 67 -17.03 -4.13 26.41
N ASP A 68 -18.06 -4.97 26.22
CA ASP A 68 -19.24 -4.61 25.43
C ASP A 68 -19.94 -3.38 26.03
N GLU A 69 -20.11 -2.33 25.22
CA GLU A 69 -20.67 -1.04 25.65
C GLU A 69 -22.15 -1.14 26.09
N GLY A 70 -22.80 -2.28 25.88
CA GLY A 70 -24.21 -2.51 26.18
C GLY A 70 -24.53 -3.02 27.60
N ASN A 71 -23.53 -3.37 28.41
CA ASN A 71 -23.77 -3.98 29.74
C ASN A 71 -23.10 -3.25 30.90
N ILE A 72 -23.03 -1.91 30.83
CA ILE A 72 -22.68 -1.08 31.99
C ILE A 72 -23.99 -0.74 32.71
N LEU A 73 -24.38 -1.60 33.66
CA LEU A 73 -25.34 -1.22 34.70
C LEU A 73 -24.86 0.11 35.33
N PRO A 74 -25.78 0.99 35.75
CA PRO A 74 -25.44 2.31 36.29
C PRO A 74 -24.81 2.16 37.68
N LEU A 75 -23.50 1.90 37.72
CA LEU A 75 -22.71 2.06 38.94
C LEU A 75 -22.36 3.54 39.11
N ASP A 76 -23.20 4.19 39.91
CA ASP A 76 -22.89 5.33 40.78
C ASP A 76 -22.49 6.67 40.11
N PRO A 77 -23.38 7.69 40.11
CA PRO A 77 -23.08 9.03 39.60
C PRO A 77 -22.03 9.81 40.42
N ALA A 78 -21.54 9.27 41.54
CA ALA A 78 -20.47 9.87 42.34
C ALA A 78 -19.05 9.41 41.95
N ALA A 79 -18.90 8.48 41.01
CA ALA A 79 -17.58 7.97 40.63
C ALA A 79 -16.74 9.02 39.87
N PRO A 80 -15.48 9.30 40.28
CA PRO A 80 -14.63 10.28 39.63
C PRO A 80 -14.34 9.89 38.18
N LYS A 81 -14.70 10.77 37.25
CA LYS A 81 -14.49 10.59 35.80
C LYS A 81 -13.04 10.18 35.53
N LYS A 82 -12.84 8.98 34.95
CA LYS A 82 -11.52 8.41 34.65
C LYS A 82 -10.66 9.44 33.89
N ARG A 83 -9.58 9.90 34.54
CA ARG A 83 -8.53 10.74 33.93
C ARG A 83 -7.96 10.00 32.73
N GLY A 84 -8.22 10.50 31.52
CA GLY A 84 -7.68 9.92 30.28
C GLY A 84 -8.63 9.97 29.09
N ARG A 85 -9.95 10.10 29.30
CA ARG A 85 -10.89 10.25 28.17
C ARG A 85 -10.97 11.72 27.74
N PRO A 86 -10.63 12.07 26.47
CA PRO A 86 -10.80 13.43 25.97
C PRO A 86 -12.26 13.86 26.11
N THR A 87 -12.48 14.97 26.80
CA THR A 87 -13.83 15.50 27.01
C THR A 87 -14.40 16.00 25.68
N LYS A 88 -15.73 16.22 25.61
CA LYS A 88 -16.38 16.83 24.44
C LYS A 88 -15.73 18.19 24.08
N ARG A 89 -15.28 18.93 25.09
CA ARG A 89 -14.53 20.19 24.95
C ARG A 89 -13.15 19.97 24.32
N ASP A 90 -12.42 18.93 24.73
CA ASP A 90 -11.10 18.61 24.17
C ASP A 90 -11.19 18.16 22.71
N ARG A 91 -12.22 17.36 22.37
CA ARG A 91 -12.49 16.97 20.98
C ARG A 91 -12.79 18.19 20.11
N ALA A 92 -13.62 19.12 20.59
CA ALA A 92 -13.91 20.36 19.87
C ALA A 92 -12.66 21.23 19.69
N LYS A 93 -11.81 21.32 20.72
CA LYS A 93 -10.54 22.05 20.64
C LYS A 93 -9.59 21.42 19.62
N LYS A 94 -9.47 20.08 19.62
CA LYS A 94 -8.64 19.35 18.66
C LYS A 94 -9.16 19.49 17.22
N ALA A 95 -10.47 19.47 17.03
CA ALA A 95 -11.07 19.69 15.71
C ALA A 95 -10.77 21.11 15.17
N ARG A 96 -10.85 22.14 16.03
CA ARG A 96 -10.48 23.50 15.65
C ARG A 96 -9.01 23.62 15.25
N LEU A 97 -8.10 23.04 16.04
CA LEU A 97 -6.67 23.03 15.71
C LEU A 97 -6.39 22.33 14.37
N ALA A 98 -7.09 21.24 14.08
CA ALA A 98 -6.95 20.55 12.79
C ALA A 98 -7.42 21.39 11.59
N ILE A 99 -8.45 22.22 11.78
CA ILE A 99 -8.91 23.17 10.76
C ILE A 99 -7.89 24.29 10.58
N ASP A 100 -7.36 24.84 11.68
CA ASP A 100 -6.33 25.89 11.62
C ASP A 100 -5.04 25.39 10.95
N ASP A 101 -4.63 24.14 11.23
CA ASP A 101 -3.48 23.48 10.58
C ASP A 101 -3.74 23.26 9.09
N LEU A 102 -4.96 22.89 8.69
CA LEU A 102 -5.35 22.75 7.29
C LEU A 102 -5.30 24.09 6.56
N ASP A 103 -5.88 25.14 7.15
CA ASP A 103 -5.85 26.50 6.60
C ASP A 103 -4.42 27.02 6.44
N ARG A 104 -3.55 26.72 7.40
CA ARG A 104 -2.12 27.03 7.31
C ARG A 104 -1.47 26.27 6.15
N TRP A 105 -1.71 24.97 6.03
CA TRP A 105 -1.15 24.16 4.95
C TRP A 105 -1.61 24.64 3.57
N ILE A 106 -2.87 25.04 3.42
CA ILE A 106 -3.40 25.64 2.17
C ILE A 106 -2.65 26.95 1.84
N LYS A 107 -2.39 27.81 2.83
CA LYS A 107 -1.64 29.06 2.62
C LYS A 107 -0.18 28.81 2.24
N ASP A 108 0.48 27.88 2.93
CA ASP A 108 1.85 27.51 2.65
C ASP A 108 1.96 26.90 1.23
N THR A 109 1.06 25.98 0.87
CA THR A 109 1.06 25.38 -0.48
C THR A 109 0.65 26.35 -1.58
N ALA A 110 -0.24 27.31 -1.32
CA ALA A 110 -0.58 28.36 -2.27
C ALA A 110 0.62 29.28 -2.58
N THR A 111 1.48 29.56 -1.58
CA THR A 111 2.65 30.44 -1.74
C THR A 111 3.87 29.73 -2.35
N LEU A 112 4.05 28.42 -2.11
CA LEU A 112 5.09 27.61 -2.75
C LEU A 112 4.91 27.43 -4.27
N SER A 113 3.71 27.67 -4.82
CA SER A 113 3.46 27.65 -6.26
C SER A 113 3.93 28.93 -6.98
N THR A 114 4.23 30.00 -6.23
CA THR A 114 4.82 31.24 -6.76
C THR A 114 6.31 31.31 -6.45
N SER A 115 7.08 30.32 -6.90
CA SER A 115 8.54 30.47 -6.97
C SER A 115 8.88 31.18 -8.29
N PRO A 116 9.44 32.41 -8.28
CA PRO A 116 10.03 33.00 -9.47
C PRO A 116 11.30 32.21 -9.80
N SER A 117 11.20 31.30 -10.77
CA SER A 117 12.38 30.72 -11.41
C SER A 117 13.12 31.86 -12.11
N THR A 118 14.20 32.30 -11.46
CA THR A 118 15.22 33.15 -12.05
C THR A 118 15.84 32.42 -13.23
N SER A 119 15.33 32.67 -14.43
CA SER A 119 16.00 32.37 -15.71
C SER A 119 15.52 33.36 -16.75
N THR A 120 16.32 34.41 -16.84
CA THR A 120 16.47 35.42 -17.88
C THR A 120 15.91 35.04 -19.27
N LEU A 121 14.88 35.77 -19.73
CA LEU A 121 14.86 36.64 -20.92
C LEU A 121 13.50 36.62 -21.69
N VAL A 122 12.99 37.84 -21.90
CA VAL A 122 11.96 38.30 -22.87
C VAL A 122 10.48 38.26 -22.41
N LEU A 123 9.97 39.45 -22.04
CA LEU A 123 8.56 39.88 -22.12
C LEU A 123 8.17 40.16 -23.60
N PRO A 124 6.90 40.03 -24.03
CA PRO A 124 5.90 41.11 -23.81
C PRO A 124 4.43 40.58 -23.67
N PRO A 125 3.35 41.41 -23.76
CA PRO A 125 2.63 41.92 -22.59
C PRO A 125 1.11 41.60 -22.56
N THR A 126 0.47 41.92 -21.42
CA THR A 126 -0.97 42.24 -21.24
C THR A 126 -2.02 41.19 -21.65
N SER A 127 -2.62 40.55 -20.64
CA SER A 127 -4.08 40.61 -20.47
C SER A 127 -4.43 40.37 -19.00
N ASP A 128 -5.08 41.38 -18.41
CA ASP A 128 -5.83 41.26 -17.18
C ASP A 128 -6.91 40.19 -17.38
N SER A 129 -6.67 38.98 -16.87
CA SER A 129 -7.70 37.95 -16.80
C SER A 129 -7.83 37.45 -15.37
N ILE A 130 -8.98 37.81 -14.82
CA ILE A 130 -9.69 37.29 -13.67
C ILE A 130 -9.31 35.83 -13.37
N ALA A 131 -8.76 35.61 -12.17
CA ALA A 131 -8.84 34.36 -11.42
C ALA A 131 -8.44 33.06 -12.16
N ASP A 132 -7.19 32.98 -12.61
CA ASP A 132 -6.57 31.66 -12.80
C ASP A 132 -6.23 31.11 -11.41
N ASP A 133 -7.13 30.28 -10.88
CA ASP A 133 -6.88 29.48 -9.68
C ASP A 133 -5.58 28.69 -9.92
N PRO A 134 -4.50 28.94 -9.15
CA PRO A 134 -3.21 28.28 -9.37
C PRO A 134 -3.29 26.75 -9.23
N LEU A 135 -4.35 26.27 -8.60
CA LEU A 135 -4.68 24.85 -8.48
C LEU A 135 -5.16 24.24 -9.80
N LEU A 136 -5.95 24.98 -10.60
CA LEU A 136 -6.45 24.51 -11.88
C LEU A 136 -5.33 24.43 -12.91
N SER A 137 -4.43 25.42 -12.94
CA SER A 137 -3.26 25.40 -13.83
C SER A 137 -2.26 24.31 -13.46
N THR A 138 -2.11 24.01 -12.16
CA THR A 138 -1.27 22.90 -11.68
C THR A 138 -1.88 21.54 -12.02
N LEU A 139 -3.20 21.38 -11.86
CA LEU A 139 -3.91 20.16 -12.22
C LEU A 139 -3.85 19.91 -13.73
N GLN A 140 -4.04 20.95 -14.54
CA GLN A 140 -3.93 20.85 -15.99
C GLN A 140 -2.51 20.44 -16.42
N ARG A 141 -1.48 21.06 -15.83
CA ARG A 141 -0.07 20.67 -16.06
C ARG A 141 0.17 19.21 -15.71
N TYR A 142 -0.34 18.74 -14.57
CA TYR A 142 -0.24 17.33 -14.18
C TYR A 142 -0.88 16.41 -15.22
N HIS A 143 -2.07 16.74 -15.73
CA HIS A 143 -2.71 15.93 -16.78
C HIS A 143 -1.90 15.93 -18.07
N ASP A 144 -1.38 17.09 -18.50
CA ASP A 144 -0.56 17.21 -19.70
C ASP A 144 0.72 16.37 -19.57
N GLU A 145 1.46 16.49 -18.46
CA GLU A 145 2.67 15.70 -18.18
C GLU A 145 2.36 14.20 -18.09
N LYS A 146 1.27 13.82 -17.40
CA LYS A 146 0.83 12.44 -17.30
C LYS A 146 0.54 11.84 -18.67
N THR A 147 -0.19 12.56 -19.52
CA THR A 147 -0.50 12.09 -20.89
C THR A 147 0.77 11.98 -21.72
N GLN A 148 1.71 12.92 -21.59
CA GLN A 148 3.00 12.89 -22.26
C GLN A 148 3.82 11.64 -21.86
N ILE A 149 3.88 11.33 -20.56
CA ILE A 149 4.59 10.15 -20.06
C ILE A 149 3.93 8.87 -20.59
N LEU A 150 2.60 8.75 -20.48
CA LEU A 150 1.88 7.58 -20.96
C LEU A 150 2.07 7.36 -22.47
N ASN A 151 2.04 8.44 -23.26
CA ASN A 151 2.33 8.38 -24.70
C ASN A 151 3.78 7.97 -24.97
N SER A 152 4.75 8.43 -24.17
CA SER A 152 6.16 8.07 -24.32
C SER A 152 6.43 6.58 -24.04
N ILE A 153 5.71 6.00 -23.07
CA ILE A 153 5.80 4.57 -22.72
C ILE A 153 5.23 3.70 -23.86
N ASP A 154 4.11 4.13 -24.46
CA ASP A 154 3.47 3.38 -25.54
C ASP A 154 4.31 3.43 -26.83
N ASN A 155 4.91 4.58 -27.14
CA ASN A 155 5.78 4.76 -28.32
C ASN A 155 7.09 3.94 -28.27
N GLN A 156 7.54 3.49 -27.09
CA GLN A 156 8.72 2.62 -26.94
C GLN A 156 8.41 1.14 -27.18
N SER A 157 7.14 0.76 -27.37
CA SER A 157 6.76 -0.61 -27.67
C SER A 157 6.83 -0.87 -29.18
N GLU A 158 7.74 -1.76 -29.58
CA GLU A 158 8.06 -2.12 -30.97
C GLU A 158 6.81 -2.35 -31.87
N PRO A 159 6.80 -1.82 -33.11
CA PRO A 159 5.66 -1.88 -34.02
C PRO A 159 5.55 -3.27 -34.67
N THR A 160 5.05 -4.26 -33.93
CA THR A 160 4.78 -5.58 -34.51
C THR A 160 3.40 -5.59 -35.17
N THR A 161 3.40 -5.24 -36.46
CA THR A 161 2.46 -5.62 -37.52
C THR A 161 0.97 -5.82 -37.17
N LEU A 162 0.14 -4.94 -37.73
CA LEU A 162 -1.28 -5.16 -38.07
C LEU A 162 -2.27 -5.25 -36.89
N SER A 163 -2.52 -4.13 -36.22
CA SER A 163 -3.88 -3.59 -35.96
C SER A 163 -3.80 -2.45 -34.93
N SER A 164 -4.84 -1.62 -34.93
CA SER A 164 -5.06 -0.43 -34.10
C SER A 164 -5.04 -0.69 -32.59
N HIS A 165 -3.87 -0.88 -31.98
CA HIS A 165 -3.72 -1.06 -30.54
C HIS A 165 -2.83 0.02 -29.93
N ILE A 166 -3.38 1.24 -29.83
CA ILE A 166 -2.98 2.21 -28.82
C ILE A 166 -3.04 1.48 -27.45
N GLY A 167 -1.92 1.36 -26.74
CA GLY A 167 -1.89 0.96 -25.33
C GLY A 167 -1.45 -0.47 -24.99
N THR A 168 -0.45 -1.09 -25.62
CA THR A 168 -0.14 -2.52 -25.34
C THR A 168 0.45 -2.76 -23.95
N VAL A 169 1.42 -1.96 -23.52
CA VAL A 169 2.12 -2.14 -22.23
C VAL A 169 1.23 -1.70 -21.06
N VAL A 170 0.58 -0.54 -21.20
CA VAL A 170 -0.32 -0.01 -20.17
C VAL A 170 -1.55 -0.91 -20.00
N ASN A 171 -2.12 -1.44 -21.08
CA ASN A 171 -3.21 -2.41 -21.00
C ASN A 171 -2.75 -3.73 -20.36
N LYS A 172 -1.56 -4.23 -20.73
CA LYS A 172 -0.99 -5.44 -20.10
C LYS A 172 -0.78 -5.24 -18.60
N ALA A 173 -0.26 -4.08 -18.18
CA ALA A 173 -0.09 -3.74 -16.78
C ALA A 173 -1.45 -3.63 -16.05
N ASN A 174 -2.43 -2.97 -16.66
CA ASN A 174 -3.78 -2.84 -16.12
C ASN A 174 -4.47 -4.21 -15.95
N LYS A 175 -4.33 -5.12 -16.92
CA LYS A 175 -4.81 -6.51 -16.81
C LYS A 175 -4.11 -7.28 -15.70
N PHE A 176 -2.79 -7.18 -15.60
CA PHE A 176 -2.02 -7.84 -14.56
C PHE A 176 -2.42 -7.36 -13.16
N VAL A 177 -2.61 -6.06 -12.98
CA VAL A 177 -3.09 -5.48 -11.72
C VAL A 177 -4.48 -6.01 -11.38
N LEU A 178 -5.40 -6.05 -12.35
CA LEU A 178 -6.75 -6.57 -12.15
C LEU A 178 -6.73 -8.06 -11.75
N GLU A 179 -5.96 -8.90 -12.44
CA GLU A 179 -5.82 -10.32 -12.11
C GLU A 179 -5.28 -10.53 -10.70
N ARG A 180 -4.24 -9.78 -10.32
CA ARG A 180 -3.65 -9.86 -8.98
C ARG A 180 -4.62 -9.41 -7.89
N LEU A 181 -5.45 -8.40 -8.19
CA LEU A 181 -6.45 -7.88 -7.28
C LEU A 181 -7.61 -8.89 -7.09
N LYS A 182 -8.07 -9.53 -8.17
CA LYS A 182 -9.04 -10.64 -8.12
C LYS A 182 -8.50 -11.85 -7.35
N ALA A 183 -7.24 -12.21 -7.55
CA ALA A 183 -6.59 -13.30 -6.81
C ALA A 183 -6.48 -12.99 -5.31
N ALA A 184 -6.19 -11.73 -4.94
CA ALA A 184 -6.18 -11.30 -3.56
C ALA A 184 -7.59 -11.38 -2.94
N GLU A 185 -8.62 -10.89 -3.64
CA GLU A 185 -10.01 -10.98 -3.16
C GLU A 185 -10.45 -12.43 -2.92
N GLY A 186 -10.10 -13.36 -3.82
CA GLY A 186 -10.37 -14.79 -3.65
C GLY A 186 -9.69 -15.43 -2.42
N LEU A 187 -8.57 -14.86 -1.96
CA LEU A 187 -7.90 -15.29 -0.74
C LEU A 187 -8.59 -14.73 0.52
N PHE A 188 -9.10 -13.50 0.46
CA PHE A 188 -9.78 -12.84 1.57
C PHE A 188 -11.21 -13.34 1.80
N THR A 189 -11.91 -13.77 0.75
CA THR A 189 -13.25 -14.37 0.89
C THR A 189 -13.23 -15.70 1.64
N LEU A 190 -12.09 -16.39 1.70
CA LEU A 190 -11.93 -17.61 2.47
C LEU A 190 -11.82 -17.37 3.99
N ASP A 191 -11.48 -16.14 4.42
CA ASP A 191 -11.11 -15.84 5.82
C ASP A 191 -11.99 -14.79 6.51
N ARG A 192 -12.98 -14.16 5.84
CA ARG A 192 -13.87 -13.18 6.50
C ARG A 192 -15.32 -13.16 6.01
N VAL A 193 -16.21 -13.58 6.91
CA VAL A 193 -17.66 -13.33 6.94
C VAL A 193 -18.00 -11.86 7.33
N LEU A 194 -17.02 -10.97 7.56
CA LEU A 194 -17.24 -9.68 8.22
C LEU A 194 -16.62 -8.44 7.55
N VAL A 195 -16.16 -8.51 6.29
CA VAL A 195 -15.67 -7.29 5.61
C VAL A 195 -16.77 -6.67 4.76
N ASN A 196 -17.08 -5.43 5.13
CA ASN A 196 -18.10 -4.57 4.57
C ASN A 196 -18.05 -4.50 3.03
N SER A 197 -19.23 -4.35 2.43
CA SER A 197 -19.49 -4.26 0.99
C SER A 197 -18.68 -3.21 0.22
N SER A 198 -17.96 -2.31 0.89
CA SER A 198 -17.15 -1.28 0.23
C SER A 198 -15.85 -1.81 -0.39
N GLU A 199 -15.27 -2.90 0.12
CA GLU A 199 -14.03 -3.46 -0.47
C GLU A 199 -14.32 -4.20 -1.78
N ARG A 200 -15.46 -4.90 -1.89
CA ARG A 200 -15.95 -5.46 -3.17
C ARG A 200 -16.22 -4.37 -4.21
N ALA A 201 -16.63 -3.18 -3.77
CA ALA A 201 -16.81 -2.03 -4.66
C ALA A 201 -15.48 -1.54 -5.26
N GLY A 202 -14.35 -1.75 -4.57
CA GLY A 202 -13.01 -1.39 -5.05
C GLY A 202 -12.58 -2.21 -6.27
N VAL A 203 -12.73 -3.54 -6.21
CA VAL A 203 -12.41 -4.44 -7.35
C VAL A 203 -13.30 -4.12 -8.54
N ALA A 204 -14.60 -3.97 -8.31
CA ALA A 204 -15.56 -3.63 -9.35
C ALA A 204 -15.30 -2.26 -10.00
N ARG A 205 -14.76 -1.30 -9.24
CA ARG A 205 -14.32 0.01 -9.77
C ARG A 205 -13.08 -0.14 -10.66
N VAL A 206 -12.09 -0.91 -10.20
CA VAL A 206 -10.88 -1.17 -11.00
C VAL A 206 -11.22 -1.90 -12.29
N GLU A 207 -12.10 -2.91 -12.23
CA GLU A 207 -12.56 -3.63 -13.42
C GLU A 207 -13.25 -2.70 -14.43
N ARG A 208 -14.12 -1.80 -13.96
CA ARG A 208 -14.73 -0.77 -14.81
C ARG A 208 -13.68 0.15 -15.43
N ALA A 209 -12.76 0.68 -14.64
CA ALA A 209 -11.69 1.54 -15.12
C ALA A 209 -10.81 0.84 -16.17
N VAL A 210 -10.50 -0.45 -16.01
CA VAL A 210 -9.74 -1.24 -16.98
C VAL A 210 -10.55 -1.49 -18.26
N ASN A 211 -11.85 -1.71 -18.16
CA ASN A 211 -12.73 -1.89 -19.32
C ASN A 211 -13.02 -0.58 -20.08
N GLU A 212 -12.85 0.57 -19.41
CA GLU A 212 -12.92 1.90 -20.03
C GLU A 212 -11.66 2.24 -20.83
N LEU A 213 -10.58 1.48 -20.66
CA LEU A 213 -9.32 1.68 -21.38
C LEU A 213 -9.49 1.44 -22.89
N GLY A 214 -9.27 2.49 -23.67
CA GLY A 214 -9.43 2.45 -25.14
C GLY A 214 -10.79 2.94 -25.64
N ASN A 215 -11.72 3.30 -24.74
CA ASN A 215 -12.90 4.06 -25.13
C ASN A 215 -12.53 5.53 -25.37
N LEU A 216 -13.25 6.19 -26.29
CA LEU A 216 -13.02 7.58 -26.71
C LEU A 216 -13.37 8.63 -25.62
N THR A 217 -13.70 8.22 -24.41
CA THR A 217 -13.95 9.12 -23.29
C THR A 217 -12.65 9.75 -22.79
N PRO A 218 -12.63 11.05 -22.44
CA PRO A 218 -11.41 11.77 -22.05
C PRO A 218 -10.72 11.16 -20.82
N LEU A 219 -11.49 10.50 -19.94
CA LEU A 219 -11.00 9.80 -18.73
C LEU A 219 -10.52 8.37 -19.01
N GLY A 220 -11.07 7.70 -20.04
CA GLY A 220 -10.75 6.30 -20.39
C GLY A 220 -9.63 6.15 -21.41
N ARG A 221 -9.26 7.24 -22.11
CA ARG A 221 -8.35 7.18 -23.26
C ARG A 221 -6.96 6.65 -22.91
N ASN A 222 -6.40 7.02 -21.75
CA ASN A 222 -4.96 6.83 -21.51
C ASN A 222 -4.58 6.09 -20.21
N GLY A 223 -5.48 5.98 -19.21
CA GLY A 223 -5.06 5.58 -17.86
C GLY A 223 -5.57 4.23 -17.35
N GLY A 224 -6.80 3.85 -17.68
CA GLY A 224 -7.45 2.69 -17.05
C GLY A 224 -7.36 2.76 -15.52
N ALA A 225 -6.76 1.77 -14.87
CA ALA A 225 -6.55 1.77 -13.41
C ALA A 225 -5.69 2.94 -12.90
N LEU A 226 -4.83 3.53 -13.74
CA LEU A 226 -4.02 4.71 -13.39
C LEU A 226 -4.82 6.01 -13.32
N SER A 227 -6.08 6.00 -13.77
CA SER A 227 -7.00 7.14 -13.69
C SER A 227 -8.05 6.98 -12.58
N LEU A 228 -7.90 6.01 -11.68
CA LEU A 228 -8.82 5.81 -10.55
C LEU A 228 -8.94 7.07 -9.67
N LEU A 229 -7.82 7.75 -9.42
CA LEU A 229 -7.79 9.00 -8.64
C LEU A 229 -8.43 10.19 -9.37
N GLU A 230 -8.64 10.07 -10.68
CA GLU A 230 -9.28 11.07 -11.54
C GLU A 230 -10.77 10.77 -11.76
N GLY A 231 -11.30 9.74 -11.08
CA GLY A 231 -12.71 9.33 -11.19
C GLY A 231 -12.96 8.17 -12.17
N ALA A 232 -11.93 7.52 -12.72
CA ALA A 232 -12.13 6.35 -13.58
C ALA A 232 -12.89 5.23 -12.84
N GLY A 233 -13.79 4.57 -13.56
CA GLY A 233 -14.64 3.51 -13.02
C GLY A 233 -15.68 3.96 -11.99
N GLU A 234 -15.92 5.26 -11.78
CA GLU A 234 -17.07 5.72 -10.96
C GLU A 234 -18.41 5.48 -11.69
N LEU A 235 -19.47 5.20 -10.93
CA LEU A 235 -20.81 5.16 -11.49
C LEU A 235 -21.20 6.60 -11.83
N GLN A 236 -21.25 6.96 -13.11
CA GLN A 236 -21.89 8.20 -13.53
C GLN A 236 -23.36 8.12 -13.09
N SER A 237 -23.71 8.91 -12.09
CA SER A 237 -25.08 9.10 -11.59
C SER A 237 -25.82 10.12 -12.45
#